data_AF-A0A260AJE2-F1
#
_entry.id   AF-A0A260AJE2-F1
#
_cell.length_a   1.000
_cell.length_b   1.000
_cell.length_c   1.000
_cell.angle_alpha   90.00
_cell.angle_beta   90.00
_cell.angle_gamma   90.00
#
_symmetry.space_group_name_H-M   'P 1'
#
loop_
_entity.id
_entity.type
_entity.pdbx_description
1 polymer ?
#
loop_
_entity_poly.entity_id
_entity_poly.type
_entity_poly.pdbx_seq_one_letter_code
_entity_poly.pdbx_strand_id
1 'polypeptide(L)'
;MALRPLAAHLAAEIAAHDWSDAHARLDRAGHRRDTDTKAGSKVLTDEEVGFVRTNVMWVTAQVLGYLDSTFDVHEYAQACGVPENIRLSRGRPSGAIDAGLRTIRVNDGEPGDGQNRYDVPGGALSPTVRAVTNSPDAAQCGEVRMRENNAAVADFVRLLAPRTKVIMEFGGTAWGEGYVRDLVTRGPWRVVVWETFRTLDKPYTITDRNGRDYLEVRLW
;
A
#
# COMPACT_ATOMS: atom_id res chain seq x y z
N MET A 1 -3.31 -18.09 15.71
CA MET A 1 -1.97 -17.87 16.26
C MET A 1 -2.01 -16.51 16.92
N ALA A 2 -1.91 -16.42 18.25
CA ALA A 2 -2.29 -15.19 18.96
C ALA A 2 -1.71 -13.90 18.34
N LEU A 3 -2.59 -12.95 18.03
CA LEU A 3 -2.23 -11.65 17.47
C LEU A 3 -1.13 -10.99 18.30
N ARG A 4 -0.15 -10.37 17.63
CA ARG A 4 0.86 -9.54 18.33
C ARG A 4 0.17 -8.41 19.09
N PRO A 5 0.75 -7.91 20.21
CA PRO A 5 0.08 -6.96 21.09
C PRO A 5 -0.50 -5.71 20.39
N LEU A 6 0.24 -5.12 19.44
CA LEU A 6 -0.24 -3.97 18.69
C LEU A 6 -1.47 -4.30 17.83
N ALA A 7 -1.44 -5.44 17.13
CA ALA A 7 -2.59 -5.89 16.34
C ALA A 7 -3.77 -6.23 17.26
N ALA A 8 -3.55 -6.90 18.39
CA ALA A 8 -4.60 -7.19 19.35
C ALA A 8 -5.27 -5.91 19.89
N HIS A 9 -4.50 -4.89 20.26
CA HIS A 9 -5.04 -3.62 20.74
C HIS A 9 -5.81 -2.86 19.66
N LEU A 10 -5.29 -2.78 18.43
CA LEU A 10 -6.00 -2.15 17.32
C LEU A 10 -7.32 -2.88 17.01
N ALA A 11 -7.29 -4.21 16.99
CA ALA A 11 -8.49 -5.02 16.76
C ALA A 11 -9.54 -4.79 17.86
N ALA A 12 -9.11 -4.76 19.13
CA ALA A 12 -10.00 -4.50 20.25
C ALA A 12 -10.64 -3.10 20.15
N GLU A 13 -9.86 -2.08 19.80
CA GLU A 13 -10.38 -0.72 19.61
C GLU A 13 -11.38 -0.66 18.45
N ILE A 14 -11.07 -1.27 17.31
CA ILE A 14 -11.97 -1.34 16.14
C ILE A 14 -13.28 -2.06 16.49
N ALA A 15 -13.19 -3.15 17.25
CA ALA A 15 -14.35 -3.94 17.65
C ALA A 15 -15.24 -3.19 18.67
N ALA A 16 -14.65 -2.39 19.55
CA ALA A 16 -15.35 -1.67 20.61
C ALA A 16 -16.09 -0.41 20.12
N HIS A 17 -15.68 0.17 18.99
CA HIS A 17 -16.28 1.38 18.42
C HIS A 17 -17.72 1.14 17.92
N ASP A 18 -18.59 2.11 18.18
CA ASP A 18 -19.94 2.15 17.61
C ASP A 18 -19.89 2.82 16.24
N TRP A 19 -19.80 2.00 15.19
CA TRP A 19 -19.73 2.49 13.82
C TRP A 19 -21.08 2.97 13.26
N SER A 20 -22.21 2.74 13.97
CA SER A 20 -23.55 3.04 13.45
C SER A 20 -23.77 4.53 13.15
N ASP A 21 -23.05 5.41 13.84
CA ASP A 21 -23.13 6.87 13.71
C ASP A 21 -21.89 7.49 13.05
N ALA A 22 -20.93 6.69 12.57
CA ALA A 22 -19.65 7.17 12.05
C ALA A 22 -19.77 8.11 10.84
N HIS A 23 -20.88 8.03 10.09
CA HIS A 23 -21.13 8.86 8.91
C HIS A 23 -21.58 10.29 9.24
N ALA A 24 -22.10 10.53 10.45
CA ALA A 24 -22.79 11.78 10.78
C ALA A 24 -21.91 12.76 11.56
N ARG A 25 -20.93 12.29 12.35
CA ARG A 25 -20.07 13.16 13.18
C ARG A 25 -18.67 12.58 13.46
N LEU A 26 -17.68 13.46 13.41
CA LEU A 26 -16.24 13.18 13.48
C LEU A 26 -15.77 12.49 14.79
N ASP A 27 -16.43 12.74 15.92
CA ASP A 27 -16.00 12.34 17.26
C ASP A 27 -16.68 11.05 17.77
N ARG A 28 -17.63 10.47 17.02
CA ARG A 28 -18.61 9.53 17.57
C ARG A 28 -18.25 8.06 17.62
N ALA A 29 -17.25 7.62 16.89
CA ALA A 29 -16.90 6.21 16.89
C ALA A 29 -16.50 5.72 18.31
N GLY A 30 -16.03 6.63 19.19
CA GLY A 30 -15.77 6.38 20.61
C GLY A 30 -16.96 6.62 21.58
N HIS A 31 -18.13 7.01 21.09
CA HIS A 31 -19.33 7.24 21.93
C HIS A 31 -20.32 6.09 21.77
N ARG A 32 -21.01 5.72 22.85
CA ARG A 32 -22.12 4.78 22.76
C ARG A 32 -23.41 5.53 22.51
N ARG A 33 -24.16 5.11 21.49
CA ARG A 33 -25.43 5.76 21.11
C ARG A 33 -26.46 5.76 22.25
N ASP A 34 -26.53 4.69 23.02
CA ASP A 34 -27.47 4.50 24.14
C ASP A 34 -27.37 5.59 25.22
N THR A 35 -26.22 6.28 25.28
CA THR A 35 -25.90 7.30 26.27
C THR A 35 -25.59 8.66 25.64
N ASP A 36 -25.56 8.76 24.30
CA ASP A 36 -25.30 10.01 23.59
C ASP A 36 -26.57 10.87 23.45
N THR A 37 -26.64 11.92 24.29
CA THR A 37 -27.69 12.96 24.25
C THR A 37 -27.82 13.72 22.93
N LYS A 38 -26.85 13.61 22.01
CA LYS A 38 -26.86 14.28 20.71
C LYS A 38 -27.09 13.32 19.52
N ALA A 39 -27.41 12.05 19.74
CA ALA A 39 -27.46 11.00 18.70
C ALA A 39 -28.10 11.47 17.38
N GLY A 40 -27.51 11.07 16.25
CA GLY A 40 -27.95 11.51 14.92
C GLY A 40 -29.32 10.93 14.56
N SER A 41 -30.06 11.57 13.65
CA SER A 41 -31.33 11.05 13.14
C SER A 41 -31.16 9.89 12.15
N LYS A 42 -29.99 9.78 11.52
CA LYS A 42 -29.64 8.68 10.61
C LYS A 42 -28.75 7.67 11.34
N VAL A 43 -28.98 6.38 11.06
CA VAL A 43 -28.26 5.23 11.63
C VAL A 43 -27.83 4.36 10.46
N LEU A 44 -26.59 3.91 10.44
CA LEU A 44 -26.16 2.88 9.50
C LEU A 44 -26.82 1.55 9.86
N THR A 45 -27.26 0.81 8.85
CA THR A 45 -27.67 -0.59 8.98
C THR A 45 -26.50 -1.47 9.44
N ASP A 46 -26.78 -2.65 9.99
CA ASP A 46 -25.72 -3.59 10.42
C ASP A 46 -24.75 -3.95 9.27
N GLU A 47 -25.27 -4.02 8.05
CA GLU A 47 -24.47 -4.25 6.84
C GLU A 47 -23.52 -3.08 6.56
N GLU A 48 -24.02 -1.84 6.59
CA GLU A 48 -23.21 -0.64 6.41
C GLU A 48 -22.16 -0.47 7.52
N VAL A 49 -22.53 -0.77 8.78
CA VAL A 49 -21.60 -0.86 9.92
C VAL A 49 -20.50 -1.88 9.63
N GLY A 50 -20.88 -3.05 9.11
CA GLY A 50 -19.96 -4.09 8.66
C GLY A 50 -18.96 -3.59 7.62
N PHE A 51 -19.42 -2.82 6.62
CA PHE A 51 -18.55 -2.25 5.59
C PHE A 51 -17.56 -1.22 6.16
N VAL A 52 -18.03 -0.29 7.01
CA VAL A 52 -17.16 0.70 7.65
C VAL A 52 -16.07 0.00 8.47
N ARG A 53 -16.47 -0.94 9.33
CA ARG A 53 -15.53 -1.73 10.14
C ARG A 53 -14.52 -2.49 9.29
N THR A 54 -14.96 -3.11 8.19
CA THR A 54 -14.08 -3.83 7.25
C THR A 54 -13.07 -2.89 6.59
N ASN A 55 -13.50 -1.69 6.18
CA ASN A 55 -12.61 -0.70 5.58
C ASN A 55 -11.54 -0.22 6.56
N VAL A 56 -11.91 0.07 7.82
CA VAL A 56 -10.96 0.46 8.87
C VAL A 56 -9.98 -0.68 9.18
N MET A 57 -10.49 -1.92 9.24
CA MET A 57 -9.67 -3.12 9.38
C MET A 57 -8.65 -3.23 8.25
N TRP A 58 -9.03 -3.06 6.97
CA TRP A 58 -8.08 -3.11 5.85
C TRP A 58 -6.99 -2.05 5.93
N VAL A 59 -7.33 -0.82 6.31
CA VAL A 59 -6.34 0.27 6.44
C VAL A 59 -5.27 -0.10 7.47
N THR A 60 -5.69 -0.59 8.63
CA THR A 60 -4.75 -0.97 9.70
C THR A 60 -4.02 -2.27 9.37
N ALA A 61 -4.69 -3.25 8.76
CA ALA A 61 -4.11 -4.50 8.30
C ALA A 61 -3.02 -4.27 7.23
N GLN A 62 -3.17 -3.29 6.33
CA GLN A 62 -2.12 -2.94 5.37
C GLN A 62 -0.81 -2.54 6.07
N VAL A 63 -0.92 -1.75 7.14
CA VAL A 63 0.24 -1.30 7.93
C VAL A 63 0.84 -2.48 8.70
N LEU A 64 -0.01 -3.25 9.38
CA LEU A 64 0.44 -4.39 10.19
C LEU A 64 1.12 -5.45 9.33
N GLY A 65 0.52 -5.82 8.19
CA GLY A 65 1.09 -6.76 7.25
C GLY A 65 2.39 -6.27 6.61
N TYR A 66 2.54 -4.96 6.39
CA TYR A 66 3.80 -4.38 5.93
C TYR A 66 4.90 -4.47 7.01
N LEU A 67 4.56 -4.24 8.27
CA LEU A 67 5.50 -4.27 9.39
C LEU A 67 5.85 -5.68 9.87
N ASP A 68 4.98 -6.67 9.61
CA ASP A 68 5.12 -8.03 10.11
C ASP A 68 4.79 -9.06 9.03
N SER A 69 5.82 -9.76 8.56
CA SER A 69 5.69 -10.83 7.56
C SER A 69 4.92 -12.06 8.05
N THR A 70 4.68 -12.19 9.36
CA THR A 70 3.91 -13.29 9.98
C THR A 70 2.45 -12.92 10.26
N PHE A 71 2.02 -11.73 9.86
CA PHE A 71 0.68 -11.22 10.11
C PHE A 71 -0.41 -12.05 9.40
N ASP A 72 -1.39 -12.53 10.16
CA ASP A 72 -2.57 -13.21 9.64
C ASP A 72 -3.76 -12.23 9.60
N VAL A 73 -4.12 -11.80 8.38
CA VAL A 73 -5.24 -10.88 8.18
C VAL A 73 -6.59 -11.50 8.54
N HIS A 74 -6.78 -12.80 8.37
CA HIS A 74 -8.07 -13.45 8.64
C HIS A 74 -8.33 -13.53 10.14
N GLU A 75 -7.30 -13.87 10.92
CA GLU A 75 -7.37 -13.83 12.38
C GLU A 75 -7.57 -12.38 12.89
N TYR A 76 -6.87 -11.42 12.30
CA TYR A 76 -7.05 -10.00 12.63
C TYR A 76 -8.46 -9.48 12.30
N ALA A 77 -9.01 -9.84 11.14
CA ALA A 77 -10.36 -9.46 10.72
C ALA A 77 -11.43 -10.02 11.67
N GLN A 78 -11.26 -11.27 12.12
CA GLN A 78 -12.12 -11.85 13.14
C GLN A 78 -12.04 -11.07 14.46
N ALA A 79 -10.83 -10.76 14.93
CA ALA A 79 -10.64 -10.01 16.17
C ALA A 79 -11.19 -8.57 16.09
N CYS A 80 -11.16 -7.94 14.91
CA CYS A 80 -11.78 -6.63 14.67
C CYS A 80 -13.32 -6.68 14.70
N GLY A 81 -13.94 -7.87 14.75
CA GLY A 81 -15.39 -8.04 14.71
C GLY A 81 -15.98 -7.89 13.31
N VAL A 82 -15.22 -8.16 12.25
CA VAL A 82 -15.75 -8.14 10.88
C VAL A 82 -16.83 -9.24 10.73
N PRO A 83 -18.01 -8.93 10.17
CA PRO A 83 -19.11 -9.88 10.01
C PRO A 83 -18.72 -11.19 9.29
N GLU A 84 -19.34 -12.30 9.70
CA GLU A 84 -19.03 -13.63 9.14
C GLU A 84 -19.33 -13.74 7.64
N ASN A 85 -20.40 -13.11 7.18
CA ASN A 85 -20.77 -13.08 5.75
C ASN A 85 -19.74 -12.34 4.87
N ILE A 86 -18.84 -11.56 5.47
CA ILE A 86 -17.71 -10.93 4.79
C ILE A 86 -16.44 -11.80 4.94
N ARG A 87 -16.15 -12.26 6.17
CA ARG A 87 -14.95 -13.07 6.47
C ARG A 87 -14.98 -14.47 5.88
N LEU A 88 -16.17 -15.05 5.69
CA LEU A 88 -16.34 -16.44 5.31
C LEU A 88 -17.19 -16.57 4.04
N SER A 89 -16.77 -17.47 3.16
CA SER A 89 -17.55 -17.95 2.02
C SER A 89 -17.69 -19.46 2.14
N ARG A 90 -18.93 -19.95 2.30
CA ARG A 90 -19.23 -21.38 2.52
C ARG A 90 -18.41 -22.00 3.67
N GLY A 91 -18.26 -21.26 4.77
CA GLY A 91 -17.53 -21.70 5.97
C GLY A 91 -16.00 -21.70 5.83
N ARG A 92 -15.46 -21.16 4.73
CA ARG A 92 -14.01 -21.02 4.50
C ARG A 92 -13.62 -19.54 4.48
N PRO A 93 -12.34 -19.20 4.76
CA PRO A 93 -11.84 -17.83 4.59
C PRO A 93 -12.24 -17.24 3.23
N SER A 94 -12.85 -16.06 3.27
CA SER A 94 -13.32 -15.33 2.10
C SER A 94 -12.18 -14.51 1.51
N GLY A 95 -11.94 -14.66 0.20
CA GLY A 95 -10.99 -13.81 -0.53
C GLY A 95 -11.36 -12.32 -0.52
N ALA A 96 -12.57 -11.96 -0.07
CA ALA A 96 -12.94 -10.56 0.14
C ALA A 96 -12.00 -9.88 1.15
N ILE A 97 -11.57 -10.59 2.20
CA ILE A 97 -10.65 -10.04 3.21
C ILE A 97 -9.30 -9.68 2.57
N ASP A 98 -8.78 -10.51 1.68
CA ASP A 98 -7.52 -10.25 0.98
C ASP A 98 -7.67 -9.17 -0.10
N ALA A 99 -8.85 -9.07 -0.73
CA ALA A 99 -9.08 -8.18 -1.87
C ALA A 99 -8.97 -6.68 -1.54
N GLY A 100 -9.17 -6.29 -0.28
CA GLY A 100 -9.00 -4.90 0.17
C GLY A 100 -7.55 -4.51 0.45
N LEU A 101 -6.61 -5.46 0.38
CA LEU A 101 -5.20 -5.26 0.68
C LEU A 101 -4.38 -5.18 -0.60
N ARG A 102 -3.32 -4.37 -0.54
CA ARG A 102 -2.34 -4.28 -1.61
C ARG A 102 -1.18 -5.21 -1.29
N THR A 103 -0.88 -6.11 -2.22
CA THR A 103 0.28 -6.99 -2.16
C THR A 103 1.12 -6.86 -3.41
N ILE A 104 2.44 -6.92 -3.24
CA ILE A 104 3.41 -7.04 -4.31
C ILE A 104 3.92 -8.48 -4.37
N ARG A 105 4.10 -9.00 -5.58
CA ARG A 105 4.77 -10.28 -5.76
C ARG A 105 6.27 -10.06 -5.65
N VAL A 106 6.93 -10.83 -4.80
CA VAL A 106 8.37 -10.75 -4.57
C VAL A 106 9.03 -11.99 -5.15
N ASN A 107 9.81 -11.81 -6.21
CA ASN A 107 10.57 -12.90 -6.81
C ASN A 107 11.96 -12.91 -6.15
N ASP A 108 12.14 -13.71 -5.10
CA ASP A 108 13.43 -13.88 -4.40
C ASP A 108 14.35 -14.89 -5.15
N GLY A 109 14.44 -14.81 -6.48
CA GLY A 109 15.37 -15.61 -7.30
C GLY A 109 14.92 -17.05 -7.65
N GLU A 110 14.07 -17.70 -6.85
CA GLU A 110 13.58 -19.06 -7.10
C GLU A 110 12.49 -19.10 -8.20
N PRO A 111 12.57 -20.00 -9.22
CA PRO A 111 11.53 -20.14 -10.22
C PRO A 111 10.23 -20.72 -9.63
N GLY A 112 9.18 -19.90 -9.58
CA GLY A 112 7.81 -20.33 -9.26
C GLY A 112 7.29 -19.92 -7.88
N ASP A 113 8.17 -19.52 -6.95
CA ASP A 113 7.82 -19.30 -5.54
C ASP A 113 7.80 -17.82 -5.13
N GLY A 114 7.27 -16.96 -6.00
CA GLY A 114 7.15 -15.54 -5.67
C GLY A 114 6.20 -15.33 -4.50
N GLN A 115 6.71 -14.96 -3.32
CA GLN A 115 5.88 -14.68 -2.15
C GLN A 115 5.16 -13.35 -2.31
N ASN A 116 3.87 -13.32 -1.97
CA ASN A 116 3.13 -12.06 -1.87
C ASN A 116 3.53 -11.37 -0.56
N ARG A 117 4.02 -10.14 -0.65
CA ARG A 117 4.25 -9.27 0.51
C ARG A 117 3.29 -8.10 0.47
N TYR A 118 2.90 -7.60 1.64
CA TYR A 118 2.10 -6.39 1.73
C TYR A 118 2.86 -5.19 1.17
N ASP A 119 2.15 -4.38 0.40
CA ASP A 119 2.66 -3.15 -0.19
C ASP A 119 2.86 -2.04 0.87
N VAL A 120 3.67 -1.04 0.54
CA VAL A 120 3.98 0.09 1.41
C VAL A 120 2.69 0.87 1.75
N PRO A 121 2.39 1.11 3.04
CA PRO A 121 1.24 1.90 3.45
C PRO A 121 1.29 3.32 2.89
N GLY A 122 0.18 3.78 2.30
CA GLY A 122 0.12 5.09 1.65
C GLY A 122 0.82 5.16 0.29
N GLY A 123 1.33 4.05 -0.24
CA GLY A 123 1.71 3.96 -1.65
C GLY A 123 0.49 4.24 -2.55
N ALA A 124 0.68 5.07 -3.57
CA ALA A 124 -0.39 5.47 -4.49
C ALA A 124 -0.90 4.27 -5.31
N LEU A 125 -2.21 4.22 -5.58
CA LEU A 125 -2.83 3.19 -6.43
C LEU A 125 -2.38 3.27 -7.90
N SER A 126 -1.87 4.43 -8.32
CA SER A 126 -1.16 4.74 -9.58
C SER A 126 -0.99 6.27 -9.65
N PRO A 127 -0.08 6.79 -10.49
CA PRO A 127 0.76 6.07 -11.44
C PRO A 127 2.08 5.56 -10.85
N THR A 128 2.51 4.39 -11.34
CA THR A 128 3.89 3.92 -11.17
C THR A 128 4.79 4.72 -12.11
N VAL A 129 5.90 5.26 -11.62
CA VAL A 129 6.85 6.00 -12.45
C VAL A 129 7.82 5.03 -13.11
N ARG A 130 8.04 5.16 -14.41
CA ARG A 130 9.12 4.47 -15.12
C ARG A 130 10.32 5.40 -15.21
N ALA A 131 11.41 5.04 -14.55
CA ALA A 131 12.67 5.75 -14.65
C ALA A 131 13.58 5.03 -15.65
N VAL A 132 13.68 5.59 -16.86
CA VAL A 132 14.52 5.06 -17.94
C VAL A 132 15.92 5.61 -17.78
N THR A 133 16.88 4.71 -17.58
CA THR A 133 18.31 5.04 -17.49
C THR A 133 19.05 4.60 -18.75
N ASN A 134 20.25 5.14 -18.95
CA ASN A 134 21.18 4.81 -20.04
C ASN A 134 22.15 3.68 -19.68
N SER A 135 22.08 3.12 -18.46
CA SER A 135 22.96 2.06 -18.00
C SER A 135 22.19 0.96 -17.27
N PRO A 136 22.43 -0.33 -17.58
CA PRO A 136 21.85 -1.44 -16.83
C PRO A 136 22.32 -1.45 -15.37
N ASP A 137 23.58 -1.07 -15.09
CA ASP A 137 24.13 -1.02 -13.73
C ASP A 137 23.40 0.05 -12.90
N ALA A 138 23.14 1.21 -13.50
CA ALA A 138 22.36 2.27 -12.87
C ALA A 138 20.92 1.80 -12.59
N ALA A 139 20.33 1.03 -13.51
CA ALA A 139 18.99 0.48 -13.34
C ALA A 139 18.95 -0.55 -12.19
N GLN A 140 19.96 -1.41 -12.12
CA GLN A 140 20.10 -2.44 -11.08
C GLN A 140 20.40 -1.86 -9.70
N CYS A 141 21.14 -0.75 -9.62
CA CYS A 141 21.49 -0.09 -8.36
C CYS A 141 20.44 0.94 -7.90
N GLY A 142 19.40 1.19 -8.70
CA GLY A 142 18.39 2.19 -8.40
C GLY A 142 18.92 3.62 -8.48
N GLU A 143 19.91 3.88 -9.34
CA GLU A 143 20.47 5.21 -9.47
C GLU A 143 19.50 6.11 -10.23
N VAL A 144 18.89 7.04 -9.50
CA VAL A 144 17.99 8.06 -10.04
C VAL A 144 18.50 9.42 -9.61
N ARG A 145 19.13 10.13 -10.55
CA ARG A 145 19.59 11.51 -10.35
C ARG A 145 19.24 12.38 -11.55
N MET A 146 18.90 13.64 -11.29
CA MET A 146 18.62 14.63 -12.33
C MET A 146 19.29 15.95 -12.00
N ARG A 147 19.79 16.64 -13.03
CA ARG A 147 20.47 17.92 -12.87
C ARG A 147 19.45 19.04 -12.70
N GLU A 148 19.59 19.89 -11.68
CA GLU A 148 18.59 20.91 -11.28
C GLU A 148 18.22 21.92 -12.39
N ASN A 149 19.08 22.12 -13.38
CA ASN A 149 18.84 23.05 -14.49
C ASN A 149 18.00 22.44 -15.64
N ASN A 150 17.57 21.18 -15.53
CA ASN A 150 16.70 20.56 -16.52
C ASN A 150 15.25 21.01 -16.27
N ALA A 151 14.60 21.59 -17.29
CA ALA A 151 13.23 22.09 -17.20
C ALA A 151 12.22 21.01 -16.77
N ALA A 152 12.52 19.72 -17.01
CA ALA A 152 11.71 18.59 -16.58
C ALA A 152 11.84 18.24 -15.09
N VAL A 153 12.76 18.86 -14.33
CA VAL A 153 12.98 18.55 -12.91
C VAL A 153 11.77 18.89 -12.05
N ALA A 154 11.05 19.97 -12.37
CA ALA A 154 9.85 20.34 -11.61
C ALA A 154 8.75 19.28 -11.74
N ASP A 155 8.50 18.81 -12.97
CA ASP A 155 7.55 17.72 -13.23
C ASP A 155 8.03 16.44 -12.57
N PHE A 156 9.32 16.12 -12.68
CA PHE A 156 9.93 14.95 -12.06
C PHE A 156 9.79 14.90 -10.54
N VAL A 157 10.08 16.02 -9.86
CA VAL A 157 9.95 16.13 -8.40
C VAL A 157 8.50 15.91 -7.99
N ARG A 158 7.54 16.41 -8.76
CA ARG A 158 6.11 16.17 -8.51
C ARG A 158 5.75 14.68 -8.65
N LEU A 159 6.33 14.00 -9.64
CA LEU A 159 6.05 12.59 -9.88
C LEU A 159 6.67 11.65 -8.85
N LEU A 160 7.82 12.02 -8.30
CA LEU A 160 8.57 11.22 -7.32
C LEU A 160 8.32 11.64 -5.88
N ALA A 161 7.06 11.93 -5.53
CA ALA A 161 6.67 12.12 -4.13
C ALA A 161 7.05 10.90 -3.26
N PRO A 162 7.23 11.08 -1.94
CA PRO A 162 7.41 9.96 -1.03
C PRO A 162 6.33 8.89 -1.24
N ARG A 163 6.77 7.63 -1.27
CA ARG A 163 5.99 6.42 -1.55
C ARG A 163 5.46 6.29 -2.98
N THR A 164 5.95 7.10 -3.92
CA THR A 164 5.81 6.80 -5.34
C THR A 164 6.57 5.50 -5.63
N LYS A 165 5.88 4.54 -6.27
CA LYS A 165 6.52 3.37 -6.83
C LYS A 165 7.26 3.74 -8.11
N VAL A 166 8.52 3.36 -8.21
CA VAL A 166 9.37 3.57 -9.39
C VAL A 166 9.86 2.23 -9.91
N ILE A 167 9.75 2.02 -11.22
CA ILE A 167 10.38 0.92 -11.94
C ILE A 167 11.57 1.47 -12.70
N MET A 168 12.75 0.92 -12.43
CA MET A 168 13.99 1.23 -13.12
C MET A 168 14.09 0.42 -14.40
N GLU A 169 14.26 1.12 -15.52
CA GLU A 169 14.25 0.53 -16.85
C GLU A 169 15.52 0.85 -17.62
N PHE A 170 16.02 -0.15 -18.33
CA PHE A 170 17.06 0.01 -19.35
C PHE A 170 16.71 -0.86 -20.56
N GLY A 171 16.70 -0.27 -21.75
CA GLY A 171 16.43 -0.98 -23.00
C GLY A 171 15.07 -1.68 -23.06
N GLY A 172 14.00 -1.08 -22.54
CA GLY A 172 12.65 -1.68 -22.53
C GLY A 172 12.44 -2.75 -21.44
N THR A 173 13.45 -2.98 -20.60
CA THR A 173 13.45 -4.05 -19.60
C THR A 173 13.55 -3.45 -18.20
N ALA A 174 12.70 -3.91 -17.28
CA ALA A 174 12.75 -3.55 -15.87
C ALA A 174 13.88 -4.30 -15.16
N TRP A 175 14.76 -3.59 -14.46
CA TRP A 175 15.91 -4.15 -13.75
C TRP A 175 15.84 -3.97 -12.24
N GLY A 176 15.00 -3.06 -11.77
CA GLY A 176 14.82 -2.79 -10.36
C GLY A 176 13.51 -2.07 -10.12
N GLU A 177 13.02 -2.14 -8.89
CA GLU A 177 11.87 -1.34 -8.48
C GLU A 177 11.97 -0.97 -7.00
N GLY A 178 11.36 0.14 -6.64
CA GLY A 178 11.40 0.65 -5.28
C GLY A 178 10.37 1.72 -5.02
N TYR A 179 10.30 2.13 -3.75
CA TYR A 179 9.47 3.23 -3.30
C TYR A 179 10.37 4.39 -2.90
N VAL A 180 10.03 5.59 -3.35
CA VAL A 180 10.76 6.80 -2.97
C VAL A 180 10.54 7.06 -1.48
N ARG A 181 11.61 7.22 -0.70
CA ARG A 181 11.55 7.80 0.64
C ARG A 181 11.54 9.32 0.56
N ASP A 182 12.46 9.87 -0.22
CA ASP A 182 12.69 11.31 -0.31
C ASP A 182 13.44 11.69 -1.61
N LEU A 183 13.45 12.98 -1.93
CA LEU A 183 14.23 13.59 -3.00
C LEU A 183 15.19 14.61 -2.40
N VAL A 184 16.47 14.28 -2.38
CA VAL A 184 17.49 15.14 -1.74
C VAL A 184 18.31 15.88 -2.79
N THR A 185 18.67 17.13 -2.48
CA THR A 185 19.66 17.87 -3.27
C THR A 185 21.07 17.48 -2.86
N ARG A 186 21.90 17.09 -3.83
CA ARG A 186 23.33 16.83 -3.66
C ARG A 186 24.12 17.60 -4.72
N GLY A 187 24.58 18.79 -4.37
CA GLY A 187 25.20 19.70 -5.33
C GLY A 187 24.20 20.07 -6.44
N PRO A 188 24.57 19.96 -7.74
CA PRO A 188 23.67 20.31 -8.84
C PRO A 188 22.64 19.22 -9.16
N TRP A 189 22.50 18.20 -8.31
CA TRP A 189 21.68 17.02 -8.56
C TRP A 189 20.52 16.89 -7.57
N ARG A 190 19.35 16.50 -8.06
CA ARG A 190 18.26 15.90 -7.29
C ARG A 190 18.40 14.40 -7.35
N VAL A 191 18.45 13.74 -6.20
CA VAL A 191 18.71 12.30 -6.07
C VAL A 191 17.57 11.65 -5.32
N VAL A 192 17.05 10.54 -5.85
CA VAL A 192 16.07 9.72 -5.14
C VAL A 192 16.77 9.00 -4.00
N VAL A 193 16.13 9.07 -2.84
CA VAL A 193 16.44 8.25 -1.70
C VAL A 193 15.34 7.20 -1.59
N TRP A 194 15.72 5.93 -1.58
CA TRP A 194 14.75 4.83 -1.53
C TRP A 194 14.29 4.53 -0.10
N GLU A 195 13.00 4.24 0.06
CA GLU A 195 12.44 3.62 1.27
C GLU A 195 12.69 2.13 1.20
N THR A 196 12.34 1.55 0.07
CA THR A 196 12.75 0.20 -0.33
C THR A 196 13.20 0.25 -1.78
N PHE A 197 14.22 -0.52 -2.12
CA PHE A 197 14.63 -0.75 -3.48
C PHE A 197 15.14 -2.17 -3.60
N ARG A 198 14.79 -2.84 -4.69
CA ARG A 198 15.31 -4.16 -5.00
C ARG A 198 15.74 -4.23 -6.45
N THR A 199 16.83 -4.93 -6.67
CA THR A 199 17.21 -5.41 -7.99
C THR A 199 16.35 -6.62 -8.35
N LEU A 200 16.02 -6.74 -9.63
CA LEU A 200 15.27 -7.88 -10.15
C LEU A 200 16.26 -8.92 -10.70
N ASP A 201 16.28 -10.10 -10.10
CA ASP A 201 17.15 -11.20 -10.57
C ASP A 201 16.76 -11.69 -11.97
N LYS A 202 15.49 -11.51 -12.34
CA LYS A 202 14.95 -11.82 -13.66
C LYS A 202 14.29 -10.57 -14.23
N PRO A 203 15.04 -9.74 -14.95
CA PRO A 203 14.51 -8.57 -15.63
C PRO A 203 13.35 -8.96 -16.55
N TYR A 204 12.31 -8.12 -16.61
CA TYR A 204 11.14 -8.39 -17.45
C TYR A 204 10.85 -7.22 -18.38
N THR A 205 10.37 -7.54 -19.59
CA THR A 205 9.92 -6.51 -20.53
C THR A 205 8.68 -5.83 -19.98
N ILE A 206 8.70 -4.49 -19.93
CA ILE A 206 7.52 -3.72 -19.56
C ILE A 206 6.60 -3.66 -20.79
N THR A 207 5.77 -4.68 -20.98
CA THR A 207 4.71 -4.62 -22.00
C THR A 207 3.53 -3.81 -21.46
N ASP A 208 3.11 -2.77 -22.18
CA ASP A 208 1.99 -1.89 -21.80
C ASP A 208 0.62 -2.59 -21.70
N ARG A 209 0.55 -3.89 -22.05
CA ARG A 209 -0.64 -4.64 -22.44
C ARG A 209 -1.81 -4.68 -21.44
N ASN A 210 -1.61 -4.19 -20.22
CA ASN A 210 -2.65 -4.15 -19.19
C ASN A 210 -3.17 -2.74 -18.86
N GLY A 211 -2.82 -1.70 -19.64
CA GLY A 211 -3.34 -0.35 -19.41
C GLY A 211 -2.91 0.24 -18.05
N ARG A 212 -1.73 -0.14 -17.55
CA ARG A 212 -1.14 0.53 -16.38
C ARG A 212 -0.59 1.87 -16.84
N ASP A 213 -1.15 2.96 -16.32
CA ASP A 213 -0.66 4.30 -16.57
C ASP A 213 0.75 4.44 -15.96
N TYR A 214 1.77 4.38 -16.82
CA TYR A 214 3.13 4.67 -16.45
C TYR A 214 3.50 6.07 -16.90
N LEU A 215 4.16 6.83 -16.03
CA LEU A 215 4.78 8.09 -16.41
C LEU A 215 6.27 7.85 -16.65
N GLU A 216 6.70 8.05 -17.90
CA GLU A 216 8.11 7.89 -18.30
C GLU A 216 8.92 9.12 -17.89
N VAL A 217 10.04 8.87 -17.22
CA VAL A 217 11.07 9.86 -16.96
C VAL A 217 12.39 9.33 -17.50
N ARG A 218 13.03 10.10 -18.39
CA ARG A 218 14.37 9.80 -18.89
C ARG A 218 15.44 10.46 -18.03
N LEU A 219 16.35 9.65 -17.54
CA LEU A 219 17.55 10.06 -16.81
C LEU A 219 18.68 10.24 -17.82
N TRP A 220 19.36 11.39 -17.76
CA TRP A 220 20.47 11.75 -18.66
C TRP A 220 21.80 11.71 -17.93
#